data_AF-A0A4R6URC7-F1
#
_entry.id   AF-A0A4R6URC7-F1
#
_cell.length_a   1.000
_cell.length_b   1.000
_cell.length_c   1.000
_cell.angle_alpha   90.00
_cell.angle_beta   90.00
_cell.angle_gamma   90.00
#
_symmetry.space_group_name_H-M   'P 1'
#
loop_
_entity.id
_entity.type
_entity.pdbx_description
1 polymer ?
#
loop_
_entity_poly.entity_id
_entity_poly.type
_entity_poly.pdbx_seq_one_letter_code
_entity_poly.pdbx_strand_id
1 'polypeptide(L)'
;MGKKSEERIARKAQKLLQFEKSKEKQLEKVHNLERPKIVVNVDDTKQPHIAPSVNENVTNTPKAAKDGSRYGELVTWCITGADKEGKWSWHEPREWSNEEWDNDIAPSFQEFARKTWAEIDHLSSGSSHKMHHDQDVASLIKEARRRWRKLGLEQFDTAFRFRLGGTKRAWGYIVQAHFFLVWWERHHKLYPVNK
;
A
#
# COMPACT_ATOMS: atom_id res chain seq x y z
N MET A 1 52.30 28.26 52.28
CA MET A 1 51.62 27.24 51.45
C MET A 1 50.99 26.20 52.38
N GLY A 2 49.80 26.27 52.94
CA GLY A 2 48.69 27.21 52.94
C GLY A 2 47.46 26.39 53.36
N LYS A 3 47.26 26.17 54.67
CA LYS A 3 46.30 25.22 55.32
C LYS A 3 44.93 25.07 54.63
N LYS A 4 44.43 26.12 54.00
CA LYS A 4 43.16 26.15 53.24
C LYS A 4 43.15 25.24 51.99
N SER A 5 44.30 24.95 51.37
CA SER A 5 44.40 24.06 50.20
C SER A 5 44.22 22.59 50.60
N GLU A 6 44.87 22.20 51.68
CA GLU A 6 44.78 20.85 52.25
C GLU A 6 43.36 20.54 52.75
N GLU A 7 42.71 21.50 53.41
CA GLU A 7 41.31 21.39 53.82
C GLU A 7 40.36 21.20 52.63
N ARG A 8 40.63 21.88 51.50
CA ARG A 8 39.81 21.73 50.28
C ARG A 8 39.98 20.36 49.63
N ILE A 9 41.19 19.82 49.63
CA ILE A 9 41.51 18.49 49.12
C ILE A 9 40.86 17.42 50.02
N ALA A 10 41.00 17.56 51.34
CA ALA A 10 40.38 16.66 52.32
C ALA A 10 38.85 16.64 52.19
N ARG A 11 38.21 17.80 52.03
CA ARG A 11 36.76 17.89 51.83
C ARG A 11 36.30 17.22 50.52
N LYS A 12 37.11 17.33 49.45
CA LYS A 12 36.80 16.69 48.16
C LYS A 12 36.96 15.17 48.25
N ALA A 13 38.00 14.68 48.92
CA ALA A 13 38.21 13.26 49.19
C ALA A 13 37.08 12.67 50.05
N GLN A 14 36.65 13.39 51.09
CA GLN A 14 35.57 12.95 51.97
C GLN A 14 34.22 12.83 51.24
N LYS A 15 33.92 13.76 50.32
CA LYS A 15 32.73 13.68 49.46
C LYS A 15 32.78 12.49 48.49
N LEU A 16 33.95 12.20 47.91
CA LEU A 16 34.14 11.04 47.03
C LEU A 16 33.93 9.72 47.78
N LEU A 17 34.50 9.60 48.98
CA LEU A 17 34.30 8.44 49.86
C LEU A 17 32.83 8.27 50.27
N GLN A 18 32.12 9.35 50.58
CA GLN A 18 30.69 9.29 50.84
C GLN A 18 29.87 8.87 49.62
N PHE A 19 30.27 9.35 48.42
CA PHE A 19 29.62 8.98 47.17
C PHE A 19 29.82 7.49 46.85
N GLU A 20 31.04 6.96 46.98
CA GLU A 20 31.30 5.53 46.77
C GLU A 20 30.53 4.64 47.74
N LYS A 21 30.50 4.99 49.04
CA LYS A 21 29.68 4.29 50.03
C LYS A 21 28.18 4.33 49.72
N SER A 22 27.70 5.42 49.12
CA SER A 22 26.29 5.54 48.72
C SER A 22 25.94 4.66 47.51
N LYS A 23 26.93 4.37 46.65
CA LYS A 23 26.76 3.59 45.42
C LYS A 23 26.50 2.12 45.72
N GLU A 24 27.19 1.54 46.70
CA GLU A 24 26.96 0.16 47.16
C GLU A 24 25.51 -0.02 47.67
N LYS A 25 25.05 0.93 48.49
CA LYS A 25 23.67 0.92 49.03
C LYS A 25 22.60 1.14 47.94
N GLN A 26 22.93 1.83 46.85
CA GLN A 26 22.04 1.98 45.69
C GLN A 26 22.01 0.72 44.82
N LEU A 27 23.15 0.06 44.60
CA LEU A 27 23.24 -1.21 43.87
C LEU A 27 22.45 -2.33 44.57
N GLU A 28 22.53 -2.39 45.89
CA GLU A 28 21.77 -3.35 46.71
C GLU A 28 20.25 -3.14 46.60
N LYS A 29 19.79 -1.88 46.50
CA LYS A 29 18.36 -1.55 46.26
C LYS A 29 17.86 -1.95 44.88
N VAL A 30 18.71 -1.95 43.86
CA VAL A 30 18.33 -2.34 42.50
C VAL A 30 18.27 -3.86 42.35
N HIS A 31 19.14 -4.58 43.05
CA HIS A 31 19.21 -6.05 42.96
C HIS A 31 18.11 -6.78 43.75
N ASN A 32 17.50 -6.12 44.75
CA ASN A 32 16.46 -6.68 45.60
C ASN A 32 15.03 -6.22 45.24
N LEU A 33 14.80 -5.82 43.99
CA LEU A 33 13.44 -5.72 43.49
C LEU A 33 12.91 -7.14 43.26
N GLU A 34 12.28 -7.71 44.29
CA GLU A 34 11.18 -8.65 44.09
C GLU A 34 10.21 -7.97 43.14
N ARG A 35 10.35 -8.28 41.85
CA ARG A 35 9.42 -7.83 40.82
C ARG A 35 8.05 -8.29 41.33
N PRO A 36 7.03 -7.42 41.45
CA PRO A 36 5.70 -7.93 41.69
C PRO A 36 5.39 -8.82 40.48
N LYS A 37 5.34 -10.14 40.70
CA LYS A 37 4.82 -11.10 39.75
C LYS A 37 3.31 -10.86 39.70
N ILE A 38 2.89 -9.78 39.05
CA ILE A 38 1.53 -9.72 38.53
C ILE A 38 1.56 -10.58 37.28
N VAL A 39 1.52 -11.90 37.48
CA VAL A 39 1.12 -12.83 36.44
C VAL A 39 -0.39 -12.69 36.36
N VAL A 40 -0.86 -11.74 35.55
CA VAL A 40 -2.25 -11.77 35.11
C VAL A 40 -2.34 -12.97 34.18
N ASN A 41 -2.83 -14.10 34.69
CA ASN A 41 -3.37 -15.13 33.81
C ASN A 41 -4.62 -14.52 33.19
N VAL A 42 -4.48 -13.98 31.98
CA VAL A 42 -5.61 -13.58 31.16
C VAL A 42 -6.30 -14.88 30.78
N ASP A 43 -7.50 -15.08 31.30
CA ASP A 43 -8.33 -16.22 30.93
C ASP A 43 -8.82 -15.98 29.49
N ASP A 44 -8.09 -16.53 28.52
CA ASP A 44 -8.32 -16.35 27.07
C ASP A 44 -9.70 -16.86 26.60
N THR A 45 -10.49 -17.47 27.48
CA THR A 45 -11.84 -17.95 27.17
C THR A 45 -12.94 -16.94 27.43
N LYS A 46 -12.68 -15.85 28.17
CA LYS A 46 -13.69 -14.82 28.47
C LYS A 46 -13.69 -13.74 27.40
N GLN A 47 -14.65 -13.84 26.47
CA GLN A 47 -15.01 -12.70 25.62
C GLN A 47 -15.48 -11.53 26.50
N PRO A 48 -15.10 -10.29 26.17
CA PRO A 48 -15.56 -9.12 26.92
C PRO A 48 -17.10 -9.09 26.89
N HIS A 49 -17.70 -8.88 28.06
CA HIS A 49 -19.15 -8.73 28.19
C HIS A 49 -19.56 -7.40 27.52
N ILE A 50 -19.97 -7.47 26.25
CA ILE A 50 -20.54 -6.34 25.53
C ILE A 50 -21.96 -6.14 26.10
N ALA A 51 -22.26 -4.92 26.56
CA ALA A 51 -23.59 -4.59 27.05
C ALA A 51 -24.65 -4.83 25.95
N PRO A 52 -25.83 -5.40 26.25
CA PRO A 52 -26.85 -5.71 25.24
C PRO A 52 -27.43 -4.49 24.51
N SER A 53 -27.08 -3.27 24.92
CA SER A 53 -27.61 -2.01 24.39
C SER A 53 -26.73 -1.32 23.35
N VAL A 54 -25.72 -2.00 22.79
CA VAL A 54 -25.00 -1.52 21.57
C VAL A 54 -25.59 -2.16 20.31
N ASN A 55 -26.80 -2.70 20.41
CA ASN A 55 -27.53 -3.31 19.29
C ASN A 55 -28.69 -2.40 18.84
N GLU A 56 -28.39 -1.11 18.62
CA GLU A 56 -29.16 -0.27 17.72
C GLU A 56 -28.20 0.51 16.83
N ASN A 57 -28.19 0.12 15.56
CA ASN A 57 -27.52 0.78 14.46
C ASN A 57 -28.10 2.17 14.22
N VAL A 58 -27.78 3.15 15.07
CA VAL A 58 -27.98 4.56 14.77
C VAL A 58 -26.67 5.30 15.03
N THR A 59 -25.66 4.96 14.24
CA THR A 59 -24.59 5.91 13.97
C THR A 59 -25.18 7.06 13.15
N ASN A 60 -25.66 8.11 13.83
CA ASN A 60 -25.85 9.45 13.28
C ASN A 60 -24.49 10.09 12.95
N THR A 61 -23.61 9.33 12.31
CA THR A 61 -22.40 9.89 11.71
C THR A 61 -22.86 10.59 10.45
N PRO A 62 -22.59 11.89 10.28
CA PRO A 62 -22.86 12.55 9.01
C PRO A 62 -22.09 11.79 7.92
N LYS A 63 -22.81 11.06 7.07
CA LYS A 63 -22.22 10.46 5.88
C LYS A 63 -22.04 11.57 4.86
N ALA A 64 -20.86 11.64 4.27
CA ALA A 64 -20.66 12.51 3.12
C ALA A 64 -21.71 12.13 2.05
N ALA A 65 -22.36 13.13 1.45
CA ALA A 65 -23.36 12.89 0.40
C ALA A 65 -22.79 12.10 -0.78
N LYS A 66 -21.46 12.14 -0.95
CA LYS A 66 -20.69 11.23 -1.81
C LYS A 66 -19.55 10.63 -1.00
N ASP A 67 -19.45 9.31 -1.01
CA ASP A 67 -18.42 8.53 -0.31
C ASP A 67 -17.01 8.69 -0.91
N GLY A 68 -16.89 9.33 -2.08
CA GLY A 68 -15.63 9.46 -2.82
C GLY A 68 -15.15 8.15 -3.47
N SER A 69 -15.88 7.05 -3.25
CA SER A 69 -15.66 5.75 -3.88
C SER A 69 -15.94 5.80 -5.39
N ARG A 70 -15.05 5.22 -6.19
CA ARG A 70 -15.21 5.12 -7.65
C ARG A 70 -16.28 4.13 -8.09
N TYR A 71 -16.66 3.18 -7.23
CA TYR A 71 -17.45 2.02 -7.63
C TYR A 71 -18.86 2.36 -8.14
N GLY A 72 -19.46 3.46 -7.67
CA GLY A 72 -20.75 3.93 -8.16
C GLY A 72 -20.68 4.79 -9.43
N GLU A 73 -19.48 5.20 -9.85
CA GLU A 73 -19.28 6.07 -11.00
C GLU A 73 -19.10 5.25 -12.29
N LEU A 74 -19.54 5.81 -13.41
CA LEU A 74 -19.27 5.23 -14.74
C LEU A 74 -17.78 5.28 -15.04
N VAL A 75 -17.29 4.28 -15.77
CA VAL A 75 -15.93 4.29 -16.29
C VAL A 75 -15.79 5.43 -17.29
N THR A 76 -14.83 6.31 -17.06
CA THR A 76 -14.35 7.24 -18.07
C THR A 76 -12.90 6.92 -18.38
N TRP A 77 -12.43 7.23 -19.59
CA TRP A 77 -11.08 6.86 -20.00
C TRP A 77 -10.49 7.82 -21.04
N CYS A 78 -9.17 7.81 -21.19
CA CYS A 78 -8.48 8.51 -22.27
C CYS A 78 -7.15 7.84 -22.64
N ILE A 79 -6.54 8.33 -23.72
CA ILE A 79 -5.24 7.87 -24.24
C ILE A 79 -4.17 8.98 -24.23
N THR A 80 -4.45 10.12 -23.61
CA THR A 80 -3.57 11.31 -23.66
C THR A 80 -2.17 11.02 -23.11
N GLY A 81 -2.06 10.13 -22.13
CA GLY A 81 -0.80 9.67 -21.52
C GLY A 81 -0.26 8.35 -22.07
N ALA A 82 -0.78 7.85 -23.19
CA ALA A 82 -0.38 6.56 -23.72
C ALA A 82 1.07 6.57 -24.20
N ASP A 83 1.85 5.59 -23.76
CA ASP A 83 3.23 5.40 -24.17
C ASP A 83 3.26 4.63 -25.49
N LYS A 84 3.37 5.37 -26.59
CA LYS A 84 3.45 4.83 -27.96
C LYS A 84 4.89 4.74 -28.48
N GLU A 85 5.84 5.32 -27.75
CA GLU A 85 7.19 5.52 -28.26
C GLU A 85 8.04 4.26 -28.11
N GLY A 86 8.54 3.75 -29.24
CA GLY A 86 9.54 2.68 -29.30
C GLY A 86 8.96 1.28 -29.12
N LYS A 87 9.83 0.34 -28.73
CA LYS A 87 9.51 -1.09 -28.65
C LYS A 87 9.93 -1.66 -27.30
N TRP A 88 9.28 -2.74 -26.90
CA TRP A 88 9.73 -3.59 -25.81
C TRP A 88 10.97 -4.40 -26.21
N SER A 89 11.68 -4.96 -25.23
CA SER A 89 12.85 -5.82 -25.48
C SER A 89 12.58 -7.05 -26.36
N TRP A 90 11.32 -7.49 -26.49
CA TRP A 90 10.92 -8.55 -27.41
C TRP A 90 10.43 -8.04 -28.77
N HIS A 91 10.82 -6.82 -29.16
CA HIS A 91 10.60 -6.21 -30.48
C HIS A 91 9.15 -5.85 -30.82
N GLU A 92 8.23 -5.95 -29.87
CA GLU A 92 6.85 -5.49 -30.04
C GLU A 92 6.77 -3.97 -29.88
N PRO A 93 6.10 -3.24 -30.80
CA PRO A 93 5.87 -1.81 -30.64
C PRO A 93 4.96 -1.54 -29.45
N ARG A 94 5.28 -0.48 -28.70
CA ARG A 94 4.42 0.01 -27.62
C ARG A 94 3.15 0.67 -28.15
N GLU A 95 3.25 1.29 -29.32
CA GLU A 95 2.10 1.75 -30.09
C GLU A 95 1.24 0.57 -30.55
N TRP A 96 -0.07 0.78 -30.56
CA TRP A 96 -1.04 -0.12 -31.18
C TRP A 96 -1.21 0.22 -32.67
N SER A 97 -1.52 -0.78 -33.48
CA SER A 97 -1.91 -0.56 -34.87
C SER A 97 -3.34 -0.02 -34.97
N ASN A 98 -3.71 0.52 -36.14
CA ASN A 98 -5.08 0.96 -36.41
C ASN A 98 -6.08 -0.19 -36.30
N GLU A 99 -5.69 -1.39 -36.75
CA GLU A 99 -6.54 -2.58 -36.66
C GLU A 99 -6.82 -2.97 -35.20
N GLU A 100 -5.80 -2.93 -34.34
CA GLU A 100 -5.97 -3.19 -32.90
C GLU A 100 -6.82 -2.11 -32.22
N TRP A 101 -6.68 -0.87 -32.68
CA TRP A 101 -7.52 0.22 -32.18
C TRP A 101 -9.00 -0.01 -32.52
N ASP A 102 -9.29 -0.25 -33.79
CA ASP A 102 -10.66 -0.33 -34.31
C ASP A 102 -11.36 -1.61 -33.85
N ASN A 103 -10.64 -2.73 -33.70
CA ASN A 103 -11.24 -4.03 -33.40
C ASN A 103 -11.18 -4.41 -31.92
N ASP A 104 -10.14 -4.00 -31.19
CA ASP A 104 -9.95 -4.43 -29.79
C ASP A 104 -10.15 -3.28 -28.81
N ILE A 105 -9.34 -2.22 -28.93
CA ILE A 105 -9.22 -1.19 -27.89
C ILE A 105 -10.47 -0.32 -27.85
N ALA A 106 -10.79 0.38 -28.93
CA ALA A 106 -11.89 1.35 -28.94
C ALA A 106 -13.25 0.70 -28.64
N PRO A 107 -13.64 -0.44 -29.25
CA PRO A 107 -14.92 -1.09 -28.94
C PRO A 107 -15.01 -1.53 -27.48
N SER A 108 -13.95 -2.13 -26.92
CA SER A 108 -13.96 -2.59 -25.53
C SER A 108 -14.11 -1.42 -24.55
N PHE A 109 -13.38 -0.33 -24.76
CA PHE A 109 -13.48 0.83 -23.89
C PHE A 109 -14.77 1.64 -24.08
N GLN A 110 -15.41 1.59 -25.26
CA GLN A 110 -16.78 2.08 -25.45
C GLN A 110 -17.79 1.24 -24.66
N GLU A 111 -17.60 -0.08 -24.57
CA GLU A 111 -18.43 -0.94 -23.73
C GLU A 111 -18.21 -0.66 -22.25
N PHE A 112 -16.95 -0.58 -21.80
CA PHE A 112 -16.62 -0.28 -20.41
C PHE A 112 -17.19 1.07 -19.96
N ALA A 113 -17.20 2.08 -20.84
CA ALA A 113 -17.76 3.39 -20.54
C ALA A 113 -19.27 3.39 -20.26
N ARG A 114 -19.98 2.30 -20.60
CA ARG A 114 -21.41 2.10 -20.27
C ARG A 114 -21.62 1.38 -18.94
N LYS A 115 -20.54 1.01 -18.25
CA LYS A 115 -20.56 0.27 -16.99
C LYS A 115 -20.00 1.13 -15.86
N THR A 116 -20.49 0.88 -14.67
CA THR A 116 -19.93 1.38 -13.42
C THR A 116 -18.67 0.59 -13.05
N TRP A 117 -17.80 1.18 -12.24
CA TRP A 117 -16.64 0.46 -11.71
C TRP A 117 -17.03 -0.76 -10.85
N ALA A 118 -18.18 -0.74 -10.18
CA ALA A 118 -18.72 -1.92 -9.48
C ALA A 118 -19.04 -3.06 -10.44
N GLU A 119 -19.69 -2.76 -11.56
CA GLU A 119 -19.97 -3.77 -12.60
C GLU A 119 -18.67 -4.32 -13.19
N ILE A 120 -17.69 -3.46 -13.48
CA ILE A 120 -16.36 -3.88 -13.96
C ILE A 120 -15.66 -4.81 -12.96
N ASP A 121 -15.70 -4.51 -11.66
CA ASP A 121 -15.05 -5.32 -10.62
C ASP A 121 -15.69 -6.71 -10.45
N HIS A 122 -17.00 -6.81 -10.69
CA HIS A 122 -17.73 -8.08 -10.64
C HIS A 122 -17.56 -8.94 -11.90
N LEU A 123 -17.03 -8.39 -13.01
CA LEU A 123 -16.71 -9.21 -14.17
C LEU A 123 -15.60 -10.21 -13.83
N SER A 124 -15.93 -11.49 -13.92
CA SER A 124 -15.02 -12.60 -13.69
C SER A 124 -14.93 -13.48 -14.93
N SER A 125 -13.76 -14.08 -15.14
CA SER A 125 -13.68 -15.24 -16.03
C SER A 125 -14.31 -16.45 -15.33
N GLY A 126 -14.81 -17.44 -16.08
CA GLY A 126 -15.54 -18.60 -15.57
C GLY A 126 -14.86 -19.45 -14.47
N SER A 127 -13.66 -19.09 -14.03
CA SER A 127 -12.92 -19.63 -12.88
C SER A 127 -13.01 -18.77 -11.60
N SER A 128 -14.03 -17.92 -11.45
CA SER A 128 -14.23 -17.02 -10.29
C SER A 128 -13.14 -15.96 -10.06
N HIS A 129 -12.04 -15.97 -10.83
CA HIS A 129 -11.02 -14.94 -10.81
C HIS A 129 -11.50 -13.65 -11.48
N LYS A 130 -11.27 -12.52 -10.80
CA LYS A 130 -11.54 -11.17 -11.32
C LYS A 130 -10.86 -10.95 -12.66
N MET A 131 -11.64 -10.52 -13.65
CA MET A 131 -11.14 -10.31 -15.00
C MET A 131 -10.28 -9.04 -15.10
N HIS A 132 -10.66 -8.02 -14.35
CA HIS A 132 -10.02 -6.72 -14.27
C HIS A 132 -9.58 -6.47 -12.84
N HIS A 133 -8.35 -6.01 -12.65
CA HIS A 133 -7.86 -5.74 -11.30
C HIS A 133 -6.61 -4.87 -11.32
N ASP A 134 -6.31 -4.37 -10.13
CA ASP A 134 -5.09 -3.72 -9.75
C ASP A 134 -3.92 -4.72 -9.70
N GLN A 135 -2.76 -4.29 -10.20
CA GLN A 135 -1.51 -5.03 -10.21
C GLN A 135 -0.40 -4.12 -9.67
N ASP A 136 0.31 -4.58 -8.65
CA ASP A 136 1.48 -3.87 -8.10
C ASP A 136 2.54 -3.66 -9.19
N VAL A 137 2.97 -2.42 -9.40
CA VAL A 137 4.02 -2.07 -10.38
C VAL A 137 5.32 -2.80 -10.05
N ALA A 138 5.63 -3.04 -8.78
CA ALA A 138 6.83 -3.77 -8.36
C ALA A 138 6.88 -5.20 -8.91
N SER A 139 5.71 -5.82 -9.14
CA SER A 139 5.57 -7.16 -9.69
C SER A 139 5.82 -7.24 -11.21
N LEU A 140 5.79 -6.10 -11.92
CA LEU A 140 6.06 -6.04 -13.35
C LEU A 140 7.53 -6.30 -13.67
N ILE A 141 7.81 -6.70 -14.91
CA ILE A 141 9.18 -6.87 -15.39
C ILE A 141 10.02 -5.59 -15.21
N LYS A 142 11.33 -5.76 -15.05
CA LYS A 142 12.28 -4.65 -14.82
C LYS A 142 12.18 -3.53 -15.87
N GLU A 143 11.98 -3.90 -17.14
CA GLU A 143 11.84 -2.94 -18.23
C GLU A 143 10.59 -2.06 -18.07
N ALA A 144 9.44 -2.68 -17.78
CA ALA A 144 8.17 -1.99 -17.57
C ALA A 144 8.26 -1.01 -16.39
N ARG A 145 8.80 -1.45 -15.25
CA ARG A 145 9.00 -0.58 -14.07
C ARG A 145 9.87 0.64 -14.38
N ARG A 146 10.97 0.44 -15.12
CA ARG A 146 11.84 1.55 -15.54
C ARG A 146 11.11 2.51 -16.49
N ARG A 147 10.29 1.97 -17.40
CA ARG A 147 9.50 2.81 -18.30
C ARG A 147 8.41 3.58 -17.55
N TRP A 148 7.74 2.96 -16.59
CA TRP A 148 6.76 3.60 -15.69
C TRP A 148 7.36 4.83 -14.99
N ARG A 149 8.56 4.68 -14.41
CA ARG A 149 9.33 5.79 -13.85
C ARG A 149 9.67 6.86 -14.89
N LYS A 150 10.14 6.46 -16.07
CA LYS A 150 10.50 7.40 -17.14
C LYS A 150 9.29 8.22 -17.64
N LEU A 151 8.08 7.68 -17.52
CA LEU A 151 6.82 8.38 -17.82
C LEU A 151 6.36 9.30 -16.68
N GLY A 152 7.06 9.33 -15.55
CA GLY A 152 6.70 10.16 -14.39
C GLY A 152 5.46 9.64 -13.65
N LEU A 153 5.25 8.31 -13.64
CA LEU A 153 4.10 7.65 -13.00
C LEU A 153 4.42 7.05 -11.63
N GLU A 154 5.55 7.43 -11.02
CA GLU A 154 6.04 6.86 -9.74
C GLU A 154 5.12 7.09 -8.55
N GLN A 155 4.23 8.07 -8.62
CA GLN A 155 3.17 8.30 -7.63
C GLN A 155 2.10 7.21 -7.62
N PHE A 156 2.06 6.36 -8.64
CA PHE A 156 1.14 5.24 -8.76
C PHE A 156 1.92 3.94 -8.56
N ASP A 157 1.89 3.40 -7.34
CA ASP A 157 2.50 2.11 -7.00
C ASP A 157 1.75 0.92 -7.61
N THR A 158 0.52 1.16 -8.06
CA THR A 158 -0.38 0.17 -8.63
C THR A 158 -0.80 0.57 -10.03
N ALA A 159 -0.69 -0.35 -10.97
CA ALA A 159 -1.28 -0.24 -12.31
C ALA A 159 -2.59 -1.03 -12.36
N PHE A 160 -3.62 -0.49 -12.99
CA PHE A 160 -4.85 -1.23 -13.28
C PHE A 160 -4.75 -1.88 -14.66
N ARG A 161 -5.25 -3.12 -14.79
CA ARG A 161 -5.31 -3.82 -16.07
C ARG A 161 -6.72 -4.22 -16.46
N PHE A 162 -7.12 -3.83 -17.66
CA PHE A 162 -8.26 -4.42 -18.36
C PHE A 162 -7.78 -5.62 -19.17
N ARG A 163 -8.59 -6.68 -19.21
CA ARG A 163 -8.38 -7.86 -20.05
C ARG A 163 -9.36 -7.81 -21.21
N LEU A 164 -8.85 -7.74 -22.44
CA LEU A 164 -9.65 -7.54 -23.66
C LEU A 164 -9.67 -8.84 -24.50
N GLY A 165 -9.84 -9.98 -23.82
CA GLY A 165 -9.83 -11.30 -24.44
C GLY A 165 -8.43 -11.93 -24.57
N GLY A 166 -8.40 -13.27 -24.56
CA GLY A 166 -7.17 -14.06 -24.73
C GLY A 166 -6.03 -13.59 -23.82
N THR A 167 -4.93 -13.16 -24.45
CA THR A 167 -3.74 -12.60 -23.81
C THR A 167 -3.63 -11.08 -23.84
N LYS A 168 -4.62 -10.38 -24.41
CA LYS A 168 -4.57 -8.94 -24.61
C LYS A 168 -4.94 -8.19 -23.33
N ARG A 169 -4.16 -7.17 -22.97
CA ARG A 169 -4.45 -6.27 -21.84
C ARG A 169 -4.18 -4.81 -22.18
N ALA A 170 -5.03 -3.95 -21.64
CA ALA A 170 -4.75 -2.53 -21.55
C ALA A 170 -4.32 -2.20 -20.12
N TRP A 171 -3.14 -1.61 -19.97
CA TRP A 171 -2.54 -1.23 -18.70
C TRP A 171 -2.63 0.28 -18.51
N GLY A 172 -2.87 0.72 -17.29
CA GLY A 172 -2.99 2.12 -16.99
C GLY A 172 -3.05 2.40 -15.50
N TYR A 173 -3.45 3.60 -15.14
CA TYR A 173 -3.72 3.99 -13.75
C TYR A 173 -5.05 4.72 -13.67
N ILE A 174 -5.57 4.84 -12.45
CA ILE A 174 -6.90 5.38 -12.20
C ILE A 174 -6.79 6.57 -11.28
N VAL A 175 -7.42 7.66 -11.67
CA VAL A 175 -7.61 8.83 -10.81
C VAL A 175 -9.11 9.01 -10.63
N GLN A 176 -9.58 8.88 -9.38
CA GLN A 176 -11.01 8.82 -9.05
C GLN A 176 -11.71 7.69 -9.83
N ALA A 177 -12.47 8.03 -10.87
CA ALA A 177 -13.16 7.07 -11.74
C ALA A 177 -12.69 7.12 -13.21
N HIS A 178 -11.57 7.82 -13.48
CA HIS A 178 -11.03 7.97 -14.82
C HIS A 178 -9.80 7.08 -15.02
N PHE A 179 -9.84 6.24 -16.05
CA PHE A 179 -8.75 5.35 -16.45
C PHE A 179 -7.86 5.99 -17.52
N PHE A 180 -6.58 6.15 -17.22
CA PHE A 180 -5.57 6.62 -18.16
C PHE A 180 -4.86 5.42 -18.76
N LEU A 181 -5.13 5.12 -20.05
CA LEU A 181 -4.45 4.04 -20.75
C LEU A 181 -2.98 4.44 -20.99
N VAL A 182 -2.07 3.56 -20.56
CA VAL A 182 -0.62 3.74 -20.70
C VAL A 182 -0.04 2.78 -21.73
N TRP A 183 -0.31 1.48 -21.61
CA TRP A 183 0.24 0.46 -22.52
C TRP A 183 -0.82 -0.47 -23.08
N TRP A 184 -0.64 -0.82 -24.36
CA TRP A 184 -1.29 -1.96 -24.99
C TRP A 184 -0.35 -3.17 -24.95
N GLU A 185 -0.85 -4.30 -24.45
CA GLU A 185 -0.09 -5.54 -24.34
C GLU A 185 -0.80 -6.67 -25.08
N ARG A 186 -0.11 -7.31 -26.02
CA ARG A 186 -0.69 -8.39 -26.85
C ARG A 186 -0.57 -9.77 -26.20
N HIS A 187 0.49 -10.01 -25.41
CA HIS A 187 0.95 -11.37 -25.09
C HIS A 187 1.24 -11.66 -23.61
N HIS A 188 0.79 -10.85 -22.65
CA HIS A 188 1.03 -11.08 -21.21
C HIS A 188 2.51 -11.18 -20.80
N LYS A 189 3.36 -10.31 -21.35
CA LYS A 189 4.81 -10.29 -21.11
C LYS A 189 5.25 -9.25 -20.08
N LEU A 190 4.41 -8.27 -19.74
CA LEU A 190 4.68 -7.25 -18.72
C LEU A 190 4.60 -7.85 -17.30
N TYR A 191 3.76 -8.86 -17.12
CA TYR A 191 3.64 -9.65 -15.90
C TYR A 191 3.57 -11.14 -16.26
N PRO A 192 4.72 -11.80 -16.47
CA PRO A 192 4.74 -13.22 -16.75
C PRO A 192 4.37 -13.99 -15.47
N VAL A 193 3.37 -14.87 -15.59
CA VAL A 193 3.06 -15.86 -14.56
C VAL A 193 3.65 -17.18 -15.01
N ASN A 194 4.43 -17.82 -14.12
CA ASN A 194 4.87 -19.19 -14.37
C ASN A 194 3.61 -20.07 -14.42
N LYS A 195 3.50 -20.89 -15.47
CA LYS A 195 2.53 -21.98 -15.52
C LYS A 195 3.11 -23.20 -14.82
#